data_AF-A0A1C0A6Z9-F1
#
_entry.id   AF-A0A1C0A6Z9-F1
#
_cell.length_a   1.000
_cell.length_b   1.000
_cell.length_c   1.000
_cell.angle_alpha   90.00
_cell.angle_beta   90.00
_cell.angle_gamma   90.00
#
_symmetry.space_group_name_H-M   'P 1'
#
loop_
_entity.id
_entity.type
_entity.pdbx_description
1 polymer ?
#
loop_
_entity_poly.entity_id
_entity_poly.type
_entity_poly.pdbx_seq_one_letter_code
_entity_poly.pdbx_strand_id
1 'polypeptide(L)'
;MRGKSDLNRANQAHKENKAVPLIGDKLELNCYNEIAIDCECKTSVEGVFAAGDVTSVPFKQIIIATGEGSKAALVAYNYILKLTDES
;
A
#
# COMPACT_ATOMS: atom_id res chain seq x y z
N MET A 1 -30.36 -16.10 -20.02
CA MET A 1 -29.75 -14.75 -19.93
C MET A 1 -29.40 -14.47 -18.46
N ARG A 2 -28.21 -14.88 -18.00
CA ARG A 2 -27.69 -14.53 -16.67
C ARG A 2 -26.83 -13.27 -16.80
N GLY A 3 -27.00 -12.31 -15.89
CA GLY A 3 -25.81 -11.71 -15.28
C GLY A 3 -25.51 -10.23 -15.46
N LYS A 4 -26.32 -9.39 -16.13
CA LYS A 4 -26.07 -7.93 -16.06
C LYS A 4 -26.35 -7.35 -14.66
N SER A 5 -27.31 -7.91 -13.93
CA SER A 5 -27.59 -7.57 -12.52
C SER A 5 -26.50 -8.06 -11.56
N ASP A 6 -25.88 -9.21 -11.86
CA ASP A 6 -24.89 -9.83 -10.99
C ASP A 6 -23.52 -9.16 -11.13
N LEU A 7 -23.16 -8.68 -12.33
CA LEU A 7 -21.96 -7.85 -12.52
C LEU A 7 -22.00 -6.54 -11.73
N ASN A 8 -23.17 -5.88 -11.67
CA ASN A 8 -23.31 -4.64 -10.90
C ASN A 8 -23.17 -4.87 -9.38
N ARG A 9 -23.57 -6.06 -8.87
CA ARG A 9 -23.37 -6.43 -7.46
C ARG A 9 -21.92 -6.73 -7.12
N ALA A 10 -21.18 -7.37 -8.01
CA ALA A 10 -19.75 -7.64 -7.80
C ALA A 10 -18.93 -6.34 -7.70
N ASN A 11 -19.25 -5.33 -8.53
CA ASN A 11 -18.61 -4.02 -8.47
C ASN A 11 -19.04 -3.19 -7.24
N GLN A 12 -20.26 -3.40 -6.73
CA GLN A 12 -20.74 -2.76 -5.50
C GLN A 12 -20.04 -3.36 -4.26
N ALA A 13 -19.84 -4.69 -4.21
CA ALA A 13 -19.19 -5.38 -3.09
C ALA A 13 -17.71 -5.00 -2.92
N HIS A 14 -17.00 -4.67 -4.01
CA HIS A 14 -15.63 -4.16 -3.94
C HIS A 14 -15.52 -2.78 -3.24
N LYS A 15 -16.56 -1.94 -3.32
CA LYS A 15 -16.61 -0.65 -2.61
C LYS A 15 -16.80 -0.80 -1.10
N GLU A 16 -17.33 -1.94 -0.65
CA GLU A 16 -17.59 -2.20 0.77
C GLU A 16 -16.39 -2.84 1.48
N ASN A 17 -15.38 -3.28 0.73
CA ASN A 17 -14.15 -3.82 1.31
C ASN A 17 -13.20 -2.66 1.68
N LYS A 18 -13.58 -1.91 2.72
CA LYS A 18 -12.77 -0.83 3.28
C LYS A 18 -11.44 -1.37 3.77
N ALA A 19 -10.41 -1.17 2.97
CA ALA A 19 -9.04 -0.80 3.32
C ALA A 19 -8.32 -1.61 4.40
N VAL A 20 -6.98 -1.55 4.37
CA VAL A 20 -6.13 -1.95 5.48
C VAL A 20 -6.69 -1.34 6.78
N PRO A 21 -7.27 -2.14 7.71
CA PRO A 21 -8.18 -1.63 8.74
C PRO A 21 -7.57 -0.59 9.68
N LEU A 22 -6.24 -0.63 9.80
CA LEU A 22 -5.47 0.27 10.64
C LEU A 22 -5.39 1.71 10.09
N ILE A 23 -5.50 1.89 8.77
CA ILE A 23 -5.06 3.11 8.09
C ILE A 23 -6.21 3.89 7.44
N GLY A 24 -7.38 3.26 7.25
CA GLY A 24 -8.58 3.93 6.74
C GLY A 24 -8.37 4.58 5.37
N ASP A 25 -8.70 5.87 5.26
CA ASP A 25 -8.61 6.72 4.06
C ASP A 25 -7.37 7.63 4.05
N LYS A 26 -6.41 7.40 4.95
CA LYS A 26 -5.23 8.27 5.10
C LYS A 26 -4.16 8.10 4.01
N LEU A 27 -4.17 6.95 3.33
CA LEU A 27 -3.21 6.62 2.27
C LEU A 27 -3.96 6.31 0.98
N GLU A 28 -3.33 6.63 -0.16
CA GLU A 28 -3.83 6.19 -1.46
C GLU A 28 -3.76 4.66 -1.57
N LEU A 29 -4.88 4.08 -2.02
CA LEU A 29 -5.00 2.65 -2.28
C LEU A 29 -5.25 2.39 -3.76
N ASN A 30 -4.78 1.27 -4.27
CA ASN A 30 -5.13 0.81 -5.61
C ASN A 30 -6.55 0.20 -5.65
N CYS A 31 -7.00 -0.25 -6.82
CA CYS A 31 -8.32 -0.87 -6.98
C CYS A 31 -8.52 -2.20 -6.23
N TYR A 32 -7.45 -2.77 -5.66
CA TYR A 32 -7.46 -3.98 -4.85
C TYR A 32 -7.39 -3.69 -3.33
N ASN A 33 -7.47 -2.42 -2.92
CA ASN A 33 -7.33 -1.96 -1.53
C ASN A 33 -5.95 -2.21 -0.91
N GLU A 34 -4.92 -2.25 -1.74
CA GLU A 34 -3.52 -2.31 -1.30
C GLU A 34 -2.95 -0.90 -1.25
N ILE A 35 -2.00 -0.64 -0.34
CA ILE A 35 -1.32 0.65 -0.24
C ILE A 35 -0.52 0.88 -1.51
N ALA A 36 -0.84 1.95 -2.25
CA ALA A 36 -0.08 2.35 -3.40
C ALA A 36 1.32 2.81 -2.95
N ILE A 37 2.35 2.21 -3.52
CA ILE A 37 3.75 2.58 -3.25
C ILE A 37 4.53 2.82 -4.55
N ASP A 38 5.56 3.65 -4.45
CA ASP A 38 6.57 3.79 -5.51
C ASP A 38 7.67 2.71 -5.41
N CYS A 39 8.69 2.80 -6.26
CA CYS A 39 9.80 1.85 -6.28
C CYS A 39 10.67 1.87 -5.00
N GLU A 40 10.58 2.92 -4.18
CA GLU A 40 11.29 3.11 -2.92
C GLU A 40 10.42 2.78 -1.69
N CYS A 41 9.22 2.20 -1.88
CA CYS A 41 8.25 1.91 -0.82
C CYS A 41 7.65 3.17 -0.15
N LYS A 42 7.69 4.33 -0.81
CA LYS A 42 7.01 5.54 -0.33
C LYS A 42 5.52 5.47 -0.62
N THR A 43 4.73 5.92 0.34
CA THR A 43 3.26 6.06 0.18
C THR A 43 2.91 7.47 -0.31
N SER A 44 1.61 7.76 -0.42
CA SER A 44 1.11 9.12 -0.72
C SER A 44 1.38 10.15 0.38
N VAL A 45 1.80 9.71 1.57
CA VAL A 45 2.12 10.60 2.71
C VAL A 45 3.62 10.57 2.96
N GLU A 46 4.24 11.75 2.96
CA GLU A 46 5.66 11.90 3.24
C GLU A 46 6.02 11.38 4.64
N GLY A 47 7.15 10.67 4.74
CA GLY A 47 7.58 10.02 5.98
C GLY A 47 6.83 8.73 6.33
N VAL A 48 5.83 8.32 5.53
CA VAL A 48 5.12 7.05 5.68
C VAL A 48 5.52 6.08 4.57
N PHE A 49 5.96 4.89 4.98
CA PHE A 49 6.45 3.83 4.11
C PHE A 49 5.67 2.54 4.34
N ALA A 50 5.54 1.71 3.30
CA ALA A 50 4.85 0.42 3.40
C ALA A 50 5.59 -0.66 2.61
N ALA A 51 5.53 -1.91 3.08
CA ALA A 51 6.23 -3.05 2.48
C ALA A 51 5.44 -4.35 2.64
N GLY A 52 5.66 -5.30 1.72
CA GLY A 52 5.08 -6.63 1.76
C GLY A 52 3.63 -6.67 1.30
N ASP A 53 2.90 -7.70 1.72
CA ASP A 53 1.63 -8.07 1.09
C ASP A 53 0.55 -6.98 1.10
N VAL A 54 0.65 -6.05 2.05
CA VAL A 54 -0.25 -4.90 2.22
C VAL A 54 -0.12 -3.84 1.11
N THR A 55 0.95 -3.89 0.31
CA THR A 55 1.27 -2.89 -0.71
C THR A 55 0.86 -3.32 -2.11
N SER A 56 0.99 -2.42 -3.08
CA SER A 56 0.82 -2.70 -4.51
C SER A 56 1.91 -3.59 -5.12
N VAL A 57 2.79 -4.23 -4.33
CA VAL A 57 3.74 -5.22 -4.84
C VAL A 57 3.00 -6.38 -5.49
N PRO A 58 3.37 -6.80 -6.71
CA PRO A 58 2.59 -7.78 -7.46
C PRO A 58 2.65 -9.20 -6.87
N PHE A 59 3.69 -9.52 -6.11
CA PHE A 59 3.94 -10.88 -5.62
C PHE A 59 3.98 -10.92 -4.10
N LYS A 60 3.18 -11.83 -3.52
CA LYS A 60 2.91 -11.94 -2.09
C LYS A 60 3.68 -13.12 -1.48
N GLN A 61 5.01 -12.99 -1.42
CA GLN A 61 5.93 -14.06 -1.01
C GLN A 61 6.87 -13.56 0.09
N ILE A 62 7.26 -14.46 1.00
CA ILE A 62 8.10 -14.13 2.17
C ILE A 62 9.36 -13.37 1.74
N ILE A 63 10.12 -13.90 0.78
CA ILE A 63 11.40 -13.29 0.37
C ILE A 63 11.22 -11.90 -0.27
N ILE A 64 10.08 -11.69 -0.94
CA ILE A 64 9.73 -10.42 -1.58
C ILE A 64 9.36 -9.40 -0.52
N ALA A 65 8.49 -9.78 0.42
CA ALA A 65 8.11 -8.93 1.55
C ALA A 65 9.32 -8.55 2.41
N THR A 66 10.26 -9.48 2.65
CA THR A 66 11.50 -9.16 3.38
C THR A 66 12.38 -8.18 2.62
N GLY A 67 12.52 -8.33 1.30
CA GLY A 67 13.31 -7.41 0.48
C GLY A 67 12.70 -6.00 0.44
N GLU A 68 11.37 -5.91 0.30
CA GLU A 68 10.67 -4.63 0.43
C GLU A 68 10.80 -4.03 1.83
N GLY A 69 10.72 -4.84 2.88
CA GLY A 69 10.92 -4.40 4.26
C GLY A 69 12.30 -3.79 4.48
N SER A 70 13.35 -4.42 3.97
CA SER A 70 14.72 -3.88 4.02
C SER A 70 14.83 -2.55 3.27
N LYS A 71 14.24 -2.46 2.08
CA LYS A 71 14.23 -1.22 1.28
C LYS A 71 13.49 -0.09 2.00
N ALA A 72 12.27 -0.33 2.47
CA ALA A 72 11.47 0.64 3.21
C ALA A 72 12.19 1.15 4.47
N ALA A 73 12.86 0.26 5.22
CA ALA A 73 13.63 0.62 6.40
C ALA A 73 14.81 1.55 6.08
N LEU A 74 15.57 1.27 5.02
CA LEU A 74 16.69 2.11 4.59
C LEU A 74 16.22 3.49 4.14
N VAL A 75 15.11 3.56 3.40
CA VAL A 75 14.54 4.83 2.92
C VAL A 75 13.99 5.64 4.11
N ALA A 76 13.31 4.99 5.06
CA ALA A 76 12.83 5.63 6.28
C ALA A 76 13.98 6.17 7.14
N TYR A 77 15.07 5.43 7.27
CA TYR A 77 16.27 5.89 7.96
C TYR A 77 16.88 7.12 7.28
N ASN A 78 17.03 7.10 5.95
CA ASN A 78 17.51 8.25 5.19
C ASN A 78 16.59 9.47 5.33
N TYR A 79 15.28 9.26 5.42
CA TYR A 79 14.32 10.33 5.68
C TYR A 79 14.55 10.98 7.05
N ILE A 80 14.73 10.17 8.11
CA ILE A 80 15.01 10.67 9.46
C ILE A 80 16.32 11.48 9.50
N LEU A 81 17.39 10.98 8.87
CA LEU A 81 18.67 11.71 8.83
C LEU A 81 18.55 13.10 8.18
N LYS A 82 17.77 13.21 7.11
CA LYS A 82 17.53 14.51 6.47
C LYS A 82 16.79 15.47 7.38
N LEU A 83 15.87 14.98 8.22
CA LEU A 83 15.18 15.82 9.19
C LEU A 83 16.12 16.32 10.30
N THR A 84 17.10 15.50 10.70
CA THR A 84 18.08 15.90 11.72
C THR A 84 19.12 16.89 11.23
N ASP A 85 19.47 16.85 9.94
CA ASP A 85 20.46 17.76 9.35
C ASP A 85 19.90 19.16 9.06
N GLU A 86 18.57 19.28 8.92
CA GLU A 86 17.87 20.56 8.70
C GLU A 86 17.40 21.24 10.02
N SER A 87 17.84 20.73 11.18
CA SER A 87 17.49 21.21 12.54
C SER A 87 18.55 22.10 13.17
#